data_AF-A0A0T6B744-F1
#
_entry.id   AF-A0A0T6B744-F1
#
_cell.length_a   1.000
_cell.length_b   1.000
_cell.length_c   1.000
_cell.angle_alpha   90.00
_cell.angle_beta   90.00
_cell.angle_gamma   90.00
#
_symmetry.space_group_name_H-M   'P 1'
#
loop_
_entity.id
_entity.type
_entity.pdbx_description
1 polymer ?
#
loop_
_entity_poly.entity_id
_entity_poly.type
_entity_poly.pdbx_seq_one_letter_code
_entity_poly.pdbx_strand_id
1 'polypeptide(L)'
;MANTKKSGENNDNKQETTKESKIVNWPISQYIISSEKYNIISVLVAVIAVSIIFFIAVDECKTCFEKLSTATSDNKTGVVKTNNLKKYWVYGRNVESGYLSNLFLILERVGYENSDSSLDWDLLWAHDYPFRKLYSILNNLEPHQRVNHFPGCGYITNKVDLATSRLKYIPRAFKLPDHKDALLEFIEDNSSVQFVQKNNDHRHIKLTNVSNIILDEANGTFVQEYISKPLLVSGYKFDIGFVR
;
A
#
# COMPACT_ATOMS: atom_id res chain seq x y z
N MET A 1 -73.93 53.34 -11.41
CA MET A 1 -74.10 51.88 -11.18
C MET A 1 -72.73 51.25 -11.14
N ALA A 2 -72.32 50.80 -9.95
CA ALA A 2 -71.06 50.13 -9.62
C ALA A 2 -71.10 48.65 -10.10
N ASN A 3 -70.05 47.82 -10.16
CA ASN A 3 -68.64 47.89 -9.82
C ASN A 3 -67.89 46.72 -10.53
N THR A 4 -66.61 46.97 -10.87
CA THR A 4 -65.41 46.09 -10.89
C THR A 4 -65.37 44.60 -11.32
N LYS A 5 -64.50 44.37 -12.34
CA LYS A 5 -63.26 43.52 -12.41
C LYS A 5 -63.19 42.04 -11.95
N LYS A 6 -62.60 41.28 -12.90
CA LYS A 6 -61.50 40.27 -12.83
C LYS A 6 -61.82 38.78 -12.55
N SER A 7 -61.67 37.98 -13.60
CA SER A 7 -60.55 37.03 -13.87
C SER A 7 -60.02 36.15 -12.73
N GLY A 8 -59.94 34.84 -12.99
CA GLY A 8 -58.77 34.03 -12.62
C GLY A 8 -59.07 32.64 -12.05
N GLU A 9 -58.73 31.62 -12.85
CA GLU A 9 -58.10 30.32 -12.53
C GLU A 9 -58.67 29.36 -11.47
N ASN A 10 -58.78 28.11 -11.94
CA ASN A 10 -58.89 26.87 -11.16
C ASN A 10 -57.70 26.68 -10.22
N ASN A 11 -57.95 26.21 -9.00
CA ASN A 11 -57.06 25.32 -8.26
C ASN A 11 -57.86 24.47 -7.25
N ASP A 12 -57.55 23.18 -7.29
CA ASP A 12 -57.54 22.16 -6.25
C ASP A 12 -58.35 22.39 -4.95
N ASN A 13 -59.21 21.42 -4.62
CA ASN A 13 -59.30 20.93 -3.25
C ASN A 13 -59.81 19.48 -3.18
N LYS A 14 -58.90 18.61 -2.76
CA LYS A 14 -59.06 17.18 -2.51
C LYS A 14 -59.31 17.01 -1.01
N GLN A 15 -60.50 16.55 -0.62
CA GLN A 15 -60.81 16.23 0.78
C GLN A 15 -60.77 14.71 1.02
N GLU A 16 -59.94 14.35 1.99
CA GLU A 16 -59.72 13.01 2.54
C GLU A 16 -60.98 12.41 3.17
N THR A 17 -61.19 11.11 2.95
CA THR A 17 -62.08 10.29 3.77
C THR A 17 -61.31 9.06 4.26
N THR A 18 -61.19 9.00 5.58
CA THR A 18 -60.51 7.99 6.41
C THR A 18 -61.26 6.66 6.40
N LYS A 19 -60.55 5.55 6.13
CA LYS A 19 -61.04 4.18 6.37
C LYS A 19 -60.34 3.60 7.60
N GLU A 20 -61.11 3.38 8.67
CA GLU A 20 -60.67 2.66 9.87
C GLU A 20 -60.37 1.18 9.54
N SER A 21 -59.17 0.72 9.90
CA SER A 21 -58.73 -0.67 9.77
C SER A 21 -59.02 -1.45 11.05
N LYS A 22 -59.71 -2.59 10.92
CA LYS A 22 -59.92 -3.55 12.02
C LYS A 22 -58.62 -4.30 12.30
N ILE A 23 -58.04 -4.08 13.48
CA ILE A 23 -56.86 -4.81 13.96
C ILE A 23 -57.30 -6.21 14.38
N VAL A 24 -56.85 -7.22 13.63
CA VAL A 24 -56.98 -8.63 14.00
C VAL A 24 -55.84 -8.96 14.97
N ASN A 25 -56.15 -9.07 16.26
CA ASN A 25 -55.21 -9.54 17.27
C ASN A 25 -55.02 -11.05 17.13
N TRP A 26 -53.90 -11.47 16.55
CA TRP A 26 -53.44 -12.85 16.60
C TRP A 26 -52.63 -13.08 17.89
N PRO A 27 -52.94 -14.09 18.71
CA PRO A 27 -52.25 -14.28 19.98
C PRO A 27 -50.84 -14.84 19.76
N ILE A 28 -49.83 -14.04 20.13
CA ILE A 28 -48.39 -14.37 20.16
C ILE A 28 -48.08 -15.58 21.09
N SER A 29 -49.02 -15.97 21.96
CA SER A 29 -48.83 -17.06 22.93
C SER A 29 -48.66 -18.45 22.31
N GLN A 30 -49.01 -18.64 21.04
CA GLN A 30 -48.87 -19.95 20.37
C GLN A 30 -47.46 -20.20 19.82
N TYR A 31 -46.60 -19.17 19.67
CA TYR A 31 -45.22 -19.35 19.19
C TYR A 31 -44.23 -19.65 20.32
N ILE A 32 -44.54 -19.23 21.56
CA ILE A 32 -43.62 -19.35 22.69
C ILE A 32 -43.51 -20.82 23.16
N ILE A 33 -44.56 -21.62 22.97
CA ILE A 33 -44.65 -23.00 23.52
C ILE A 33 -43.85 -24.03 22.69
N SER A 34 -43.42 -23.73 21.46
CA SER A 34 -42.51 -24.60 20.71
C SER A 34 -41.03 -24.26 20.89
N SER A 35 -40.68 -23.18 21.60
CA SER A 35 -39.31 -22.62 21.62
C SER A 35 -38.40 -23.20 22.70
N GLU A 36 -38.95 -23.83 23.75
CA GLU A 36 -38.15 -24.29 24.89
C GLU A 36 -37.19 -25.45 24.55
N LYS A 37 -37.59 -26.37 23.66
CA LYS A 37 -36.74 -27.53 23.27
C LYS A 37 -35.64 -27.17 22.26
N TYR A 38 -35.89 -26.23 21.35
CA TYR A 38 -34.92 -25.83 20.32
C TYR A 38 -33.88 -24.84 20.86
N ASN A 39 -34.21 -24.04 21.87
CA ASN A 39 -33.26 -23.18 22.55
C ASN A 39 -32.17 -23.97 23.30
N ILE A 40 -32.54 -25.05 24.00
CA ILE A 40 -31.57 -25.88 24.73
C ILE A 40 -30.59 -26.57 23.77
N ILE A 41 -31.09 -27.14 22.66
CA ILE A 41 -30.24 -27.78 21.64
C ILE A 41 -29.32 -26.75 20.98
N SER A 42 -29.84 -25.57 20.63
CA SER A 42 -29.03 -24.50 20.03
C SER A 42 -27.92 -24.00 20.96
N VAL A 43 -28.22 -23.87 22.26
CA VAL A 43 -27.22 -23.49 23.27
C VAL A 43 -26.16 -24.57 23.42
N LEU A 44 -26.55 -25.85 23.46
CA LEU A 44 -25.60 -26.97 23.53
C LEU A 44 -24.66 -27.02 22.32
N VAL A 45 -25.19 -26.82 21.11
CA VAL A 45 -24.38 -26.77 19.88
C VAL A 45 -23.39 -25.59 19.92
N ALA A 46 -23.84 -24.42 20.36
CA ALA A 46 -22.95 -23.25 20.49
C ALA A 46 -21.83 -23.49 21.52
N VAL A 47 -22.14 -24.09 22.66
CA VAL A 47 -21.14 -24.42 23.69
C VAL A 47 -20.12 -25.45 23.17
N ILE A 48 -20.57 -26.47 22.44
CA ILE A 48 -19.68 -27.46 21.83
C ILE A 48 -18.78 -26.78 20.79
N ALA A 49 -19.34 -25.93 19.92
CA ALA A 49 -18.57 -25.23 18.89
C ALA A 49 -17.49 -24.31 19.51
N VAL A 50 -17.84 -23.52 20.52
CA VAL A 50 -16.88 -22.66 21.23
C VAL A 50 -15.81 -23.50 21.93
N SER A 51 -16.20 -24.62 22.55
CA SER A 51 -15.25 -25.52 23.20
C SER A 51 -14.27 -26.12 22.19
N ILE A 52 -14.74 -26.56 21.03
CA ILE A 52 -13.88 -27.08 19.95
C ILE A 52 -12.90 -26.01 19.46
N ILE A 53 -13.39 -24.78 19.21
CA ILE A 53 -12.52 -23.66 18.80
C ILE A 53 -11.45 -23.39 19.87
N PHE A 54 -11.84 -23.40 21.14
CA PHE A 54 -10.90 -23.22 22.25
C PHE A 54 -9.89 -24.36 22.34
N PHE A 55 -10.31 -25.61 22.16
CA PHE A 55 -9.42 -26.77 22.13
C PHE A 55 -8.44 -26.70 20.97
N ILE A 56 -8.88 -26.32 19.76
CA ILE A 56 -8.00 -26.13 18.60
C ILE A 56 -7.00 -25.00 18.89
N ALA A 57 -7.45 -23.87 19.43
CA ALA A 57 -6.57 -22.76 19.78
C ALA A 57 -5.54 -23.15 20.84
N VAL A 58 -5.93 -23.93 21.84
CA VAL A 58 -5.02 -24.44 22.89
C VAL A 58 -4.04 -25.45 22.30
N ASP A 59 -4.47 -26.34 21.40
CA ASP A 59 -3.60 -27.34 20.77
C ASP A 59 -2.58 -26.69 19.81
N GLU A 60 -2.99 -25.70 19.02
CA GLU A 60 -2.09 -24.89 18.20
C GLU A 60 -1.10 -24.11 19.07
N CYS A 61 -1.58 -23.53 20.18
CA CYS A 61 -0.73 -22.80 21.12
C CYS A 61 0.28 -23.73 21.80
N LYS A 62 -0.15 -24.93 22.22
CA LYS A 62 0.70 -25.96 22.81
C LYS A 62 1.74 -26.45 21.79
N THR A 63 1.34 -26.71 20.55
CA THR A 63 2.27 -27.11 19.47
C THR A 63 3.29 -26.02 19.19
N CYS A 64 2.88 -24.75 19.21
CA CYS A 64 3.78 -23.61 19.03
C CYS A 64 4.75 -23.46 20.21
N PHE A 65 4.27 -23.68 21.44
CA PHE A 65 5.08 -23.65 22.65
C PHE A 65 6.04 -24.83 22.74
N GLU A 66 5.63 -26.04 22.35
CA GLU A 66 6.49 -27.21 22.31
C GLU A 66 7.62 -27.02 21.29
N LYS A 67 7.32 -26.50 20.08
CA LYS A 67 8.35 -26.12 19.08
C LYS A 67 9.36 -25.11 19.64
N LEU A 68 8.90 -24.15 20.43
CA LEU A 68 9.77 -23.17 21.08
C LEU A 68 10.61 -23.82 22.21
N SER A 69 10.02 -24.72 22.98
CA SER A 69 10.68 -25.42 24.09
C SER A 69 11.73 -26.44 23.61
N THR A 70 11.48 -27.14 22.49
CA THR A 70 12.46 -28.04 21.86
C THR A 70 13.61 -27.23 21.25
N ALA A 71 13.31 -26.08 20.63
CA ALA A 71 14.34 -25.16 20.16
C ALA A 71 15.21 -24.60 21.31
N THR A 72 14.68 -24.53 22.53
CA THR A 72 15.41 -24.05 23.72
C THR A 72 16.18 -25.16 24.44
N SER A 73 15.70 -26.42 24.40
CA SER A 73 16.36 -27.58 25.03
C SER A 73 17.49 -28.20 24.20
N ASP A 74 17.45 -28.09 22.87
CA ASP A 74 18.55 -28.55 22.00
C ASP A 74 19.87 -27.78 22.25
N ASN A 75 19.84 -26.66 22.99
CA ASN A 75 21.01 -25.90 23.40
C ASN A 75 21.74 -26.44 24.66
N LYS A 76 21.30 -27.56 25.27
CA LYS A 76 21.90 -28.09 26.51
C LYS A 76 22.61 -29.44 26.41
N THR A 77 22.63 -30.11 25.27
CA THR A 77 23.48 -31.30 25.06
C THR A 77 24.39 -31.08 23.87
N GLY A 78 25.68 -31.00 24.15
CA GLY A 78 26.77 -30.74 23.20
C GLY A 78 26.92 -31.83 22.14
N VAL A 79 26.02 -31.83 21.16
CA VAL A 79 26.28 -32.28 19.80
C VAL A 79 25.82 -31.13 18.92
N VAL A 80 26.76 -30.23 18.61
CA VAL A 80 26.56 -29.18 17.61
C VAL A 80 26.36 -29.88 16.27
N LYS A 81 25.12 -30.24 15.93
CA LYS A 81 24.71 -30.20 14.55
C LYS A 81 24.82 -28.72 14.18
N THR A 82 25.89 -28.37 13.48
CA THR A 82 25.98 -27.09 12.78
C THR A 82 24.85 -27.07 11.77
N ASN A 83 23.63 -26.72 12.21
CA ASN A 83 22.66 -26.17 11.31
C ASN A 83 23.36 -24.94 10.76
N ASN A 84 23.84 -25.02 9.52
CA ASN A 84 24.56 -23.95 8.86
C ASN A 84 23.54 -22.81 8.66
N LEU A 85 23.39 -21.97 9.69
CA LEU A 85 22.44 -20.87 9.69
C LEU A 85 22.84 -19.95 8.55
N LYS A 86 21.84 -19.53 7.77
CA LYS A 86 22.10 -18.62 6.67
C LYS A 86 22.56 -17.29 7.23
N LYS A 87 23.61 -16.73 6.64
CA LYS A 87 24.21 -15.48 7.08
C LYS A 87 23.67 -14.30 6.28
N TYR A 88 23.44 -13.17 6.92
CA TYR A 88 23.10 -11.94 6.23
C TYR A 88 24.08 -10.82 6.55
N TRP A 89 24.31 -9.95 5.58
CA TRP A 89 25.10 -8.74 5.72
C TRP A 89 24.26 -7.53 5.32
N VAL A 90 24.24 -6.47 6.13
CA VAL A 90 23.50 -5.23 5.83
C VAL A 90 24.45 -4.13 5.42
N TYR A 91 24.19 -3.53 4.26
CA TYR A 91 24.96 -2.41 3.74
C TYR A 91 24.11 -1.14 3.64
N GLY A 92 24.46 -0.10 4.39
CA GLY A 92 23.74 1.16 4.37
C GLY A 92 24.44 2.26 5.14
N ARG A 93 23.94 3.48 5.02
CA ARG A 93 24.40 4.60 5.86
C ARG A 93 23.67 4.55 7.20
N ASN A 94 24.40 4.73 8.30
CA ASN A 94 23.85 4.82 9.66
C ASN A 94 22.85 3.70 9.99
N VAL A 95 23.17 2.46 9.62
CA VAL A 95 22.29 1.29 9.82
C VAL A 95 21.84 1.16 11.29
N GLU A 96 22.72 1.53 12.22
CA GLU A 96 22.47 1.57 13.66
C GLU A 96 21.37 2.55 14.11
N SER A 97 20.92 3.46 13.24
CA SER A 97 19.86 4.42 13.59
C SER A 97 18.46 3.80 13.64
N GLY A 98 18.30 2.53 13.29
CA GLY A 98 17.07 1.77 13.51
C GLY A 98 16.01 1.88 12.40
N TYR A 99 16.27 2.59 11.30
CA TYR A 99 15.33 2.63 10.15
C TYR A 99 15.14 1.28 9.46
N LEU A 100 16.04 0.32 9.71
CA LEU A 100 15.93 -1.09 9.27
C LEU A 100 15.53 -2.05 10.40
N SER A 101 15.03 -1.57 11.53
CA SER A 101 14.62 -2.43 12.67
C SER A 101 13.70 -3.59 12.26
N ASN A 102 12.71 -3.32 11.39
CA ASN A 102 11.83 -4.35 10.87
C ASN A 102 12.55 -5.42 10.04
N LEU A 103 13.57 -5.04 9.27
CA LEU A 103 14.38 -5.99 8.50
C LEU A 103 15.10 -6.96 9.44
N PHE A 104 15.80 -6.42 10.45
CA PHE A 104 16.52 -7.22 11.43
C PHE A 104 15.59 -8.20 12.16
N LEU A 105 14.43 -7.71 12.61
CA LEU A 105 13.41 -8.53 13.26
C LEU A 105 12.90 -9.67 12.36
N ILE A 106 12.71 -9.41 11.07
CA ILE A 106 12.26 -10.43 10.12
C ILE A 106 13.35 -11.47 9.87
N LEU A 107 14.60 -11.04 9.66
CA LEU A 107 15.73 -11.94 9.41
C LEU A 107 15.98 -12.87 10.60
N GLU A 108 15.97 -12.32 11.82
CA GLU A 108 16.06 -13.09 13.06
C GLU A 108 14.96 -14.15 13.14
N ARG A 109 13.70 -13.77 12.89
CA ARG A 109 12.56 -14.70 12.91
C ARG A 109 12.64 -15.80 11.86
N VAL A 110 13.28 -15.53 10.72
CA VAL A 110 13.48 -16.52 9.64
C VAL A 110 14.70 -17.41 9.92
N GLY A 111 15.48 -17.12 10.98
CA GLY A 111 16.65 -17.91 11.37
C GLY A 111 17.93 -17.54 10.64
N TYR A 112 18.02 -16.29 10.15
CA TYR A 112 19.26 -15.73 9.61
C TYR A 112 20.14 -15.19 10.74
N GLU A 113 21.45 -15.38 10.60
CA GLU A 113 22.46 -14.86 11.52
C GLU A 113 23.19 -13.66 10.91
N ASN A 114 23.42 -12.61 11.70
CA ASN A 114 24.16 -11.45 11.23
C ASN A 114 25.63 -11.81 10.99
N SER A 115 26.14 -11.47 9.82
CA SER A 115 27.55 -11.55 9.48
C SER A 115 28.12 -10.15 9.38
N ASP A 116 29.07 -9.84 10.26
CA ASP A 116 29.88 -8.63 10.18
C ASP A 116 30.90 -8.70 9.01
N SER A 117 30.95 -9.84 8.29
CA SER A 117 31.92 -10.10 7.22
C SER A 117 31.32 -9.92 5.83
N SER A 118 32.03 -9.14 5.01
CA SER A 118 31.72 -9.00 3.57
C SER A 118 32.07 -10.22 2.73
N LEU A 119 32.74 -11.22 3.31
CA LEU A 119 33.28 -12.39 2.60
C LEU A 119 32.46 -13.68 2.83
N ASP A 120 31.60 -13.71 3.84
CA ASP A 120 30.83 -14.91 4.22
C ASP A 120 29.39 -14.55 4.56
N TRP A 121 28.52 -14.63 3.55
CA TRP A 121 27.11 -14.25 3.62
C TRP A 121 26.28 -15.00 2.57
N ASP A 122 25.01 -15.29 2.89
CA ASP A 122 24.01 -15.83 1.96
C ASP A 122 23.10 -14.73 1.41
N LEU A 123 22.83 -13.69 2.22
CA LEU A 123 21.99 -12.55 1.86
C LEU A 123 22.69 -11.23 2.13
N LEU A 124 22.95 -10.45 1.09
CA LEU A 124 23.27 -9.03 1.22
C LEU A 124 21.99 -8.21 1.12
N TRP A 125 21.68 -7.47 2.18
CA TRP A 125 20.63 -6.46 2.17
C TRP A 125 21.25 -5.07 2.10
N ALA A 126 21.24 -4.47 0.92
CA ALA A 126 21.69 -3.10 0.73
C ALA A 126 20.50 -2.13 0.80
N HIS A 127 20.67 -1.01 1.52
CA HIS A 127 19.69 0.08 1.53
C HIS A 127 19.82 0.96 0.27
N ASP A 128 21.06 1.32 -0.08
CA ASP A 128 21.37 2.12 -1.26
C ASP A 128 21.87 1.21 -2.41
N TYR A 129 21.74 1.64 -3.67
CA TYR A 129 22.17 0.87 -4.85
C TYR A 129 23.65 0.44 -4.76
N PRO A 130 23.96 -0.87 -4.65
CA PRO A 130 25.27 -1.33 -4.18
C PRO A 130 26.28 -1.53 -5.30
N PHE A 131 25.84 -1.79 -6.54
CA PHE A 131 26.71 -2.18 -7.66
C PHE A 131 27.73 -1.11 -8.09
N ARG A 132 27.62 0.14 -7.61
CA ARG A 132 28.67 1.16 -7.82
C ARG A 132 29.81 1.06 -6.81
N LYS A 133 29.50 0.75 -5.55
CA LYS A 133 30.48 0.76 -4.44
C LYS A 133 31.01 -0.63 -4.11
N LEU A 134 30.18 -1.66 -4.29
CA LEU A 134 30.49 -3.05 -4.00
C LEU A 134 30.74 -3.87 -5.27
N TYR A 135 31.05 -3.23 -6.40
CA TYR A 135 31.23 -3.90 -7.69
C TYR A 135 32.22 -5.07 -7.62
N SER A 136 33.35 -4.90 -6.90
CA SER A 136 34.37 -5.93 -6.74
C SER A 136 33.85 -7.22 -6.09
N ILE A 137 32.84 -7.11 -5.21
CA ILE A 137 32.22 -8.24 -4.53
C ILE A 137 31.04 -8.76 -5.37
N LEU A 138 30.22 -7.86 -5.92
CA LEU A 138 28.96 -8.21 -6.58
C LEU A 138 29.10 -8.70 -8.02
N ASN A 139 30.25 -8.50 -8.66
CA ASN A 139 30.48 -8.99 -10.02
C ASN A 139 30.76 -10.51 -10.07
N ASN A 140 31.12 -11.13 -8.93
CA ASN A 140 31.48 -12.54 -8.83
C ASN A 140 30.72 -13.21 -7.68
N LEU A 141 29.39 -13.20 -7.74
CA LEU A 141 28.56 -13.83 -6.72
C LEU A 141 28.63 -15.35 -6.80
N GLU A 142 28.73 -15.99 -5.64
CA GLU A 142 28.62 -17.43 -5.51
C GLU A 142 27.15 -17.89 -5.71
N PRO A 143 26.89 -19.13 -6.14
CA PRO A 143 25.53 -19.61 -6.44
C PRO A 143 24.53 -19.52 -5.27
N HIS A 144 25.00 -19.49 -4.03
CA HIS A 144 24.18 -19.36 -2.83
C HIS A 144 23.87 -17.90 -2.46
N GLN A 145 24.70 -16.95 -2.91
CA GLN A 145 24.61 -15.54 -2.56
C GLN A 145 23.43 -14.85 -3.24
N ARG A 146 22.70 -14.04 -2.48
CA ARG A 146 21.56 -13.25 -2.95
C ARG A 146 21.70 -11.79 -2.52
N VAL A 147 21.33 -10.88 -3.41
CA VAL A 147 21.31 -9.44 -3.15
C VAL A 147 19.90 -8.93 -3.44
N ASN A 148 19.40 -8.01 -2.62
CA ASN A 148 18.06 -7.43 -2.76
C ASN A 148 17.92 -6.40 -3.91
N HIS A 149 18.89 -6.32 -4.83
CA HIS A 149 18.90 -5.37 -5.94
C HIS A 149 19.36 -6.03 -7.24
N PHE A 150 18.79 -5.55 -8.36
CA PHE A 150 19.22 -5.94 -9.70
C PHE A 150 20.18 -4.89 -10.29
N PRO A 151 21.26 -5.32 -10.99
CA PRO A 151 22.09 -4.40 -11.75
C PRO A 151 21.26 -3.60 -12.76
N GLY A 152 21.48 -2.29 -12.84
CA GLY A 152 20.78 -1.42 -13.78
C GLY A 152 19.34 -1.08 -13.41
N CYS A 153 18.80 -1.54 -12.28
CA CYS A 153 17.44 -1.17 -11.86
C CYS A 153 17.25 0.35 -11.73
N GLY A 154 18.34 1.09 -11.51
CA GLY A 154 18.37 2.55 -11.54
C GLY A 154 17.74 3.18 -12.79
N TYR A 155 17.83 2.55 -13.97
CA TYR A 155 17.22 3.10 -15.20
C TYR A 155 15.69 3.12 -15.17
N ILE A 156 15.06 2.22 -14.41
CA ILE A 156 13.60 2.16 -14.27
C ILE A 156 13.12 2.78 -12.96
N THR A 157 13.98 2.90 -11.94
CA THR A 157 13.64 3.51 -10.66
C THR A 157 14.04 4.99 -10.57
N ASN A 158 14.92 5.48 -11.46
CA ASN A 158 15.22 6.90 -11.55
C ASN A 158 14.02 7.65 -12.12
N LYS A 159 13.57 8.65 -11.37
CA LYS A 159 12.39 9.45 -11.67
C LYS A 159 12.45 10.13 -13.04
N VAL A 160 13.61 10.63 -13.45
CA VAL A 160 13.77 11.35 -14.73
C VAL A 160 13.69 10.38 -15.89
N ASP A 161 14.46 9.30 -15.80
CA ASP A 161 14.53 8.27 -16.85
C ASP A 161 13.14 7.62 -17.02
N LEU A 162 12.46 7.32 -15.91
CA LEU A 162 11.11 6.76 -15.94
C LEU A 162 10.09 7.77 -16.50
N ALA A 163 10.10 9.02 -16.04
CA ALA A 163 9.14 10.03 -16.50
C ALA A 163 9.30 10.34 -18.00
N THR A 164 10.52 10.29 -18.53
CA THR A 164 10.82 10.62 -19.93
C THR A 164 10.83 9.40 -20.87
N SER A 165 10.60 8.19 -20.36
CA SER A 165 10.57 6.92 -21.10
C SER A 165 9.47 6.80 -22.18
N ARG A 166 8.51 7.73 -22.24
CA ARG A 166 7.37 7.75 -23.17
C ARG A 166 6.45 6.50 -23.09
N LEU A 167 6.46 5.78 -21.97
CA LEU A 167 5.55 4.66 -21.73
C LEU A 167 4.08 5.12 -21.72
N LYS A 168 3.18 4.28 -22.25
CA LYS A 168 1.76 4.59 -22.51
C LYS A 168 1.00 5.20 -21.32
N TYR A 169 1.29 4.75 -20.10
CA TYR A 169 0.56 5.16 -18.89
C TYR A 169 1.31 6.17 -18.03
N ILE A 170 2.39 6.75 -18.54
CA ILE A 170 3.16 7.79 -17.86
C ILE A 170 2.81 9.14 -18.50
N PRO A 171 2.36 10.14 -17.70
CA PRO A 171 2.09 11.48 -18.21
C PRO A 171 3.31 12.07 -18.89
N ARG A 172 3.08 12.83 -19.98
CA ARG A 172 4.17 13.34 -20.81
C ARG A 172 5.13 14.20 -19.98
N ALA A 173 6.42 13.95 -20.13
CA ALA A 173 7.46 14.68 -19.42
C ALA A 173 8.61 15.09 -20.34
N PHE A 174 9.26 16.19 -19.96
CA PHE A 174 10.32 16.85 -20.70
C PHE A 174 11.45 17.17 -19.72
N LYS A 175 12.65 16.66 -20.00
CA LYS A 175 13.84 16.95 -19.21
C LYS A 175 14.40 18.28 -19.67
N LEU A 176 14.66 19.20 -18.75
CA LEU A 176 15.23 20.50 -19.07
C LEU A 176 16.73 20.53 -18.75
N PRO A 177 17.53 21.26 -19.54
CA PRO A 177 17.14 22.02 -20.75
C PRO A 177 16.99 21.16 -22.02
N ASP A 178 17.38 19.88 -21.97
CA ASP A 178 17.52 18.99 -23.15
C ASP A 178 16.29 18.91 -24.08
N HIS A 179 15.08 18.96 -23.52
CA HIS A 179 13.81 18.82 -24.25
C HIS A 179 13.00 20.13 -24.31
N LYS A 180 13.66 21.29 -24.20
CA LYS A 180 12.99 22.61 -24.22
C LYS A 180 12.13 22.83 -25.47
N ASP A 181 12.67 22.59 -26.66
CA ASP A 181 11.94 22.85 -27.91
C ASP A 181 10.74 21.91 -28.06
N ALA A 182 10.90 20.64 -27.70
CA ALA A 182 9.82 19.65 -27.70
C ALA A 182 8.71 19.98 -26.68
N LEU A 183 9.05 20.64 -25.57
CA LEU A 183 8.07 21.13 -24.60
C LEU A 183 7.27 22.30 -25.19
N LEU A 184 7.94 23.25 -25.87
CA LEU A 184 7.28 24.40 -26.50
C LEU A 184 6.29 23.95 -27.59
N GLU A 185 6.71 23.06 -28.49
CA GLU A 185 5.84 22.46 -29.51
C GLU A 185 4.61 21.77 -28.88
N PHE A 186 4.83 20.96 -27.83
CA PHE A 186 3.74 20.29 -27.14
C PHE A 186 2.74 21.26 -26.51
N ILE A 187 3.22 22.38 -25.96
CA ILE A 187 2.40 23.41 -25.33
C ILE A 187 1.55 24.16 -26.36
N GLU A 188 2.09 24.44 -27.54
CA GLU A 188 1.35 25.07 -28.64
C GLU A 188 0.10 24.24 -29.01
N ASP A 189 0.27 22.93 -29.10
CA ASP A 189 -0.82 21.99 -29.39
C ASP A 189 -1.75 21.73 -28.18
N ASN A 190 -1.30 22.02 -26.95
CA ASN A 190 -1.98 21.62 -25.71
C ASN A 190 -2.07 22.76 -24.67
N SER A 191 -2.47 23.96 -25.10
CA SER A 191 -2.47 25.18 -24.29
C SER A 191 -3.27 25.15 -22.97
N SER A 192 -4.21 24.21 -22.82
CA SER A 192 -5.02 24.05 -21.59
C SER A 192 -4.39 23.13 -20.54
N VAL A 193 -3.28 22.45 -20.88
CA VAL A 193 -2.62 21.51 -19.99
C VAL A 193 -1.82 22.25 -18.92
N GLN A 194 -1.94 21.76 -17.69
CA GLN A 194 -1.15 22.24 -16.57
C GLN A 194 0.10 21.38 -16.40
N PHE A 195 1.17 21.96 -15.86
CA PHE A 195 2.43 21.25 -15.66
C PHE A 195 2.91 21.34 -14.22
N VAL A 196 3.69 20.36 -13.82
CA VAL A 196 4.46 20.36 -12.58
C VAL A 196 5.94 20.32 -12.91
N GLN A 197 6.70 21.26 -12.35
CA GLN A 197 8.16 21.25 -12.43
C GLN A 197 8.73 20.59 -11.17
N LYS A 198 9.64 19.64 -11.38
CA LYS A 198 10.23 18.82 -10.33
C LYS A 198 11.74 18.83 -10.47
N ASN A 199 12.44 19.05 -9.37
CA ASN A 199 13.87 18.77 -9.29
C ASN A 199 14.12 17.26 -9.05
N ASN A 200 15.31 16.79 -9.38
CA ASN A 200 15.74 15.41 -9.21
C ASN A 200 15.86 15.00 -7.74
N ASP A 201 16.19 15.95 -6.86
CA ASP A 201 16.38 15.71 -5.42
C ASP A 201 15.08 15.76 -4.59
N HIS A 202 13.93 15.51 -5.20
CA HIS A 202 12.61 15.40 -4.54
C HIS A 202 12.15 16.61 -3.69
N ARG A 203 12.84 17.75 -3.79
CA ARG A 203 12.48 18.99 -3.11
C ARG A 203 12.01 20.02 -4.13
N HIS A 204 10.96 20.77 -3.79
CA HIS A 204 10.33 21.81 -4.60
C HIS A 204 9.52 21.29 -5.81
N ILE A 205 8.32 20.76 -5.55
CA ILE A 205 7.30 20.57 -6.59
C ILE A 205 6.51 21.87 -6.68
N LYS A 206 6.52 22.52 -7.85
CA LYS A 206 5.69 23.70 -8.11
C LYS A 206 4.69 23.39 -9.21
N LEU A 207 3.42 23.72 -8.96
CA LEU A 207 2.44 23.79 -10.03
C LEU A 207 2.72 25.08 -10.79
N THR A 208 2.97 24.96 -12.08
CA THR A 208 3.47 26.07 -12.87
C THR A 208 2.63 26.16 -14.13
N ASN A 209 2.05 27.33 -14.38
CA ASN A 209 1.46 27.62 -15.68
C ASN A 209 2.59 27.67 -16.72
N VAL A 210 2.30 27.31 -17.96
CA VAL A 210 3.23 27.38 -19.11
C VAL A 210 4.11 28.63 -19.08
N SER A 211 3.51 29.80 -18.83
CA SER A 211 4.20 31.10 -18.81
C SER A 211 5.28 31.23 -17.73
N ASN A 212 5.23 30.39 -16.69
CA ASN A 212 6.08 30.49 -15.50
C ASN A 212 7.12 29.37 -15.43
N ILE A 213 7.18 28.50 -16.45
CA ILE A 213 8.17 27.41 -16.52
C ILE A 213 9.55 28.02 -16.71
N ILE A 214 10.49 27.69 -15.82
CA ILE A 214 11.87 28.15 -15.93
C ILE A 214 12.60 27.22 -16.90
N LEU A 215 12.68 27.64 -18.18
CA LEU A 215 13.19 26.81 -19.27
C LEU A 215 14.72 26.62 -19.23
N ASP A 216 15.44 27.58 -18.69
CA ASP A 216 16.91 27.64 -18.74
C ASP A 216 17.57 27.19 -17.42
N GLU A 217 16.84 26.49 -16.56
CA GLU A 217 17.39 25.99 -15.29
C GLU A 217 18.41 24.86 -15.56
N ALA A 218 19.69 25.17 -15.38
CA ALA A 218 20.81 24.25 -15.60
C ALA A 218 20.78 23.00 -14.70
N ASN A 219 19.99 23.02 -13.63
CA ASN A 219 19.95 21.99 -12.60
C ASN A 219 18.93 20.89 -12.91
N GLY A 220 19.11 20.16 -14.01
CA GLY A 220 18.51 18.84 -14.26
C GLY A 220 17.04 18.68 -13.87
N THR A 221 16.20 19.71 -13.99
CA THR A 221 14.79 19.60 -13.63
C THR A 221 14.03 18.91 -14.76
N PHE A 222 12.84 18.40 -14.45
CA PHE A 222 11.93 17.95 -15.49
C PHE A 222 10.54 18.53 -15.26
N VAL A 223 9.87 18.78 -16.37
CA VAL A 223 8.49 19.25 -16.43
C VAL A 223 7.63 18.06 -16.82
N GLN A 224 6.51 17.88 -16.13
CA GLN A 224 5.58 16.80 -16.43
C GLN A 224 4.16 17.33 -16.44
N GLU A 225 3.34 16.81 -17.35
CA GLU A 225 1.91 17.04 -17.40
C GLU A 225 1.25 16.75 -16.03
N TYR A 226 0.40 17.65 -15.58
CA TYR A 226 -0.35 17.53 -14.35
C TYR A 226 -1.72 16.90 -14.60
N ILE A 227 -2.00 15.80 -13.89
CA ILE A 227 -3.31 15.15 -13.92
C ILE A 227 -4.31 15.99 -13.10
N SER A 228 -5.06 16.85 -13.79
CA SER A 228 -5.97 17.83 -13.19
C SER A 228 -7.30 17.25 -12.68
N LYS A 229 -7.70 16.08 -13.19
CA LYS A 229 -8.93 15.38 -12.80
C LYS A 229 -8.63 13.97 -12.24
N PRO A 230 -7.94 13.85 -11.09
CA PRO A 230 -7.67 12.56 -10.49
C PRO A 230 -8.95 11.93 -9.93
N LEU A 231 -8.94 10.60 -9.75
CA LEU A 231 -9.98 9.94 -8.96
C LEU A 231 -9.94 10.47 -7.52
N LEU A 232 -11.12 10.74 -6.97
CA LEU A 232 -11.27 11.26 -5.61
C LEU A 232 -11.94 10.21 -4.73
N VAL A 233 -11.46 10.04 -3.50
CA VAL A 233 -12.12 9.28 -2.44
C VAL A 233 -12.61 10.28 -1.41
N SER A 234 -13.93 10.35 -1.23
CA SER A 234 -14.59 11.33 -0.35
C SER A 234 -14.19 12.78 -0.62
N GLY A 235 -13.92 13.12 -1.88
CA GLY A 235 -13.50 14.47 -2.30
C GLY A 235 -11.99 14.73 -2.20
N TYR A 236 -11.18 13.77 -1.75
CA TYR A 236 -9.73 13.91 -1.61
C TYR A 236 -8.97 13.14 -2.69
N LYS A 237 -7.93 13.78 -3.22
CA LYS A 237 -6.94 13.13 -4.08
C LYS A 237 -6.11 12.15 -3.25
N PHE A 238 -5.79 11.00 -3.82
CA PHE A 238 -4.91 9.99 -3.21
C PHE A 238 -3.94 9.42 -4.25
N ASP A 239 -2.86 8.82 -3.77
CA ASP A 239 -1.91 8.06 -4.57
C ASP A 239 -1.88 6.60 -4.06
N ILE A 240 -1.52 5.65 -4.92
CA ILE A 240 -1.46 4.23 -4.56
C ILE A 240 0.00 3.78 -4.56
N GLY A 241 0.46 3.26 -3.41
CA GLY A 241 1.73 2.56 -3.30
C GLY A 241 1.53 1.07 -3.52
N PHE A 242 2.23 0.49 -4.49
CA PHE A 242 2.31 -0.96 -4.67
C PHE A 242 3.65 -1.46 -4.13
N VAL A 243 3.60 -2.39 -3.19
CA VAL A 243 4.74 -3.21 -2.76
C VAL A 243 4.39 -4.63 -3.15
N ARG A 244 5.26 -5.28 -3.93
CA ARG A 244 5.05 -6.65 -4.41
C ARG A 244 6.16 -7.55 -3.88
#